data_AF-A0A177C7V8-F1
#
_entry.id   AF-A0A177C7V8-F1
#
_cell.length_a   1.000
_cell.length_b   1.000
_cell.length_c   1.000
_cell.angle_alpha   90.00
_cell.angle_beta   90.00
_cell.angle_gamma   90.00
#
_symmetry.space_group_name_H-M   'P 1'
#
loop_
_entity.id
_entity.type
_entity.pdbx_description
1 polymer ?
#
loop_
_entity_poly.entity_id
_entity_poly.type
_entity_poly.pdbx_seq_one_letter_code
_entity_poly.pdbx_strand_id
1 'polypeptide(L)' 'MAGLTSFVYNTVFRSNVTMLTTVFASAFAMQLAFDTGSDRIWDSINRGRQWKDVKVRYVQKAEDDDDE' A
#
# COMPACT_ATOMS: atom_id res chain seq x y z
N MET A 1 -14.23 -20.81 -29.01
CA MET A 1 -13.13 -20.02 -28.42
C MET A 1 -13.47 -19.78 -26.96
N ALA A 2 -12.83 -20.49 -26.03
CA ALA A 2 -13.00 -20.17 -24.61
C ALA A 2 -12.28 -18.84 -24.33
N GLY A 3 -13.04 -17.80 -23.98
CA GLY A 3 -12.50 -16.48 -23.70
C GLY A 3 -11.82 -16.41 -22.33
N LEU A 4 -11.02 -15.37 -22.09
CA LEU A 4 -10.38 -15.09 -20.80
C LEU A 4 -11.40 -15.11 -19.64
N THR A 5 -12.60 -14.59 -19.86
CA THR A 5 -13.71 -14.63 -18.89
C THR A 5 -14.16 -16.04 -18.55
N SER A 6 -14.25 -16.93 -19.53
CA SER A 6 -14.58 -18.35 -19.32
C SER A 6 -13.49 -19.09 -18.55
N PHE A 7 -12.22 -18.75 -18.79
CA PHE A 7 -11.10 -19.29 -18.01
C PHE A 7 -11.17 -18.83 -16.55
N VAL A 8 -11.32 -17.52 -16.31
CA VAL A 8 -11.41 -16.95 -14.96
C VAL A 8 -12.61 -17.53 -14.21
N TYR A 9 -13.78 -17.62 -14.83
CA TYR A 9 -14.96 -18.21 -14.19
C TYR A 9 -14.72 -19.65 -13.76
N ASN A 10 -14.21 -20.50 -14.66
CA ASN A 10 -13.97 -21.90 -14.36
C ASN A 10 -12.87 -22.11 -13.31
N THR A 11 -11.87 -21.24 -13.26
CA THR A 11 -10.72 -21.38 -12.35
C THR A 11 -11.01 -20.85 -10.95
N VAL A 12 -11.67 -19.69 -10.81
CA VAL A 12 -11.82 -19.03 -9.51
C VAL A 12 -13.27 -18.82 -9.04
N PHE A 13 -14.26 -18.72 -9.94
CA PHE A 13 -15.64 -18.39 -9.55
C PHE A 13 -16.64 -19.54 -9.61
N ARG A 14 -16.27 -20.70 -10.17
CA ARG A 14 -17.19 -21.86 -10.32
C ARG A 14 -17.52 -22.57 -9.01
N SER A 15 -16.62 -22.52 -8.03
CA SER A 15 -16.79 -23.14 -6.70
C SER A 15 -16.85 -22.06 -5.63
N ASN A 16 -17.87 -22.11 -4.76
CA ASN A 16 -18.03 -21.13 -3.69
C ASN A 16 -16.84 -21.09 -2.73
N VAL A 17 -16.25 -22.24 -2.40
CA VAL A 17 -15.07 -22.30 -1.51
C VAL A 17 -13.86 -21.68 -2.18
N THR A 18 -13.63 -22.00 -3.46
CA THR A 18 -12.52 -21.43 -4.25
C THR A 18 -12.70 -19.92 -4.40
N MET A 19 -13.90 -19.47 -4.73
CA MET A 19 -14.26 -18.06 -4.84
C MET A 19 -13.98 -17.31 -3.54
N LEU A 20 -14.50 -17.78 -2.41
CA LEU A 20 -14.31 -17.11 -1.11
C LEU A 20 -12.83 -17.05 -0.74
N THR A 21 -12.08 -18.14 -0.96
CA THR A 21 -10.63 -18.17 -0.72
C THR A 21 -9.90 -17.16 -1.60
N THR A 22 -10.23 -17.09 -2.89
CA THR A 22 -9.65 -16.12 -3.83
C THR A 22 -9.97 -14.69 -3.42
N VAL A 23 -11.21 -14.40 -3.02
CA VAL A 23 -11.61 -13.06 -2.56
C VAL A 23 -10.83 -12.66 -1.31
N PHE A 24 -10.72 -13.53 -0.30
CA PHE A 24 -9.98 -13.18 0.92
C PHE A 24 -8.47 -13.05 0.68
N ALA A 25 -7.87 -13.96 -0.08
CA ALA A 25 -6.46 -13.88 -0.42
C ALA A 25 -6.14 -12.63 -1.25
N SER A 26 -6.98 -12.31 -2.24
CA SER A 26 -6.81 -11.11 -3.05
C SER A 26 -7.03 -9.84 -2.23
N ALA A 27 -8.02 -9.79 -1.33
CA ALA A 27 -8.23 -8.64 -0.46
C ALA A 27 -6.99 -8.33 0.39
N PHE A 28 -6.37 -9.35 0.99
CA PHE A 28 -5.13 -9.17 1.76
C PHE A 28 -3.96 -8.70 0.89
N ALA A 29 -3.75 -9.33 -0.27
CA ALA A 29 -2.67 -8.94 -1.18
C ALA A 29 -2.87 -7.52 -1.72
N MET A 30 -4.12 -7.17 -2.07
CA MET A 30 -4.49 -5.85 -2.57
C MET A 30 -4.33 -4.79 -1.48
N GLN A 31 -4.71 -5.08 -0.23
CA GLN A 31 -4.50 -4.16 0.89
C GLN A 31 -3.02 -3.81 1.05
N LEU A 32 -2.13 -4.81 1.14
CA LEU A 32 -0.69 -4.59 1.27
C LEU A 32 -0.12 -3.78 0.09
N ALA A 33 -0.51 -4.14 -1.13
CA ALA A 33 -0.07 -3.46 -2.34
C ALA A 33 -0.60 -2.02 -2.41
N PHE A 34 -1.86 -1.81 -2.03
CA PHE A 34 -2.49 -0.50 -2.02
C PHE A 34 -1.84 0.41 -1.00
N ASP A 35 -1.76 -0.01 0.28
CA ASP A 35 -1.17 0.81 1.35
C ASP A 35 0.27 1.24 0.99
N THR A 36 1.11 0.28 0.61
CA THR A 36 2.51 0.58 0.26
C THR A 36 2.63 1.37 -1.05
N GLY A 37 1.68 1.19 -1.97
CA GLY A 37 1.64 1.91 -3.24
C GLY A 37 1.20 3.36 -3.05
N SER A 38 0.12 3.57 -2.31
CA SER A 38 -0.44 4.88 -2.01
C SER A 38 0.54 5.72 -1.19
N ASP A 39 1.21 5.12 -0.20
CA ASP A 39 2.21 5.82 0.61
C ASP A 39 3.37 6.32 -0.26
N ARG A 40 3.87 5.49 -1.19
CA ARG A 40 4.94 5.91 -2.11
C ARG A 40 4.50 7.03 -3.04
N ILE A 41 3.28 6.97 -3.55
CA ILE A 41 2.72 8.02 -4.40
C ILE A 41 2.62 9.32 -3.60
N TRP A 42 2.05 9.24 -2.40
CA TRP A 42 1.92 10.38 -1.49
C TRP A 42 3.29 10.98 -1.16
N ASP A 43 4.28 10.13 -0.90
CA ASP A 43 5.63 10.54 -0.57
C ASP A 43 6.35 11.25 -1.68
N SER A 44 6.15 10.76 -2.91
CA SER A 44 6.71 11.38 -4.10
C SER A 44 6.12 12.78 -4.31
N ILE A 45 4.80 12.91 -4.16
CA ILE A 45 4.08 14.18 -4.37
C ILE A 45 4.42 15.21 -3.28
N ASN A 46 4.58 14.77 -2.03
CA ASN A 46 4.77 15.65 -0.88
C ASN A 46 6.21 15.75 -0.39
N ARG A 47 7.17 15.31 -1.20
CA ARG A 47 8.59 15.30 -0.84
C ARG A 47 9.06 16.66 -0.34
N GLY A 48 9.76 16.67 0.79
CA GLY A 48 10.33 17.87 1.42
C GLY A 48 9.32 18.66 2.25
N ARG A 49 8.05 18.26 2.28
CA ARG A 49 7.00 18.88 3.12
C ARG A 49 6.54 17.98 4.25
N GLN A 50 6.86 16.68 4.19
CA GLN A 50 6.43 15.75 5.21
C GLN A 50 7.27 15.89 6.47
N TRP A 51 6.67 15.62 7.63
CA TRP A 51 7.40 15.63 8.90
C TRP A 51 8.65 14.76 8.83
N LYS A 52 8.57 13.55 8.27
CA LYS A 52 9.73 12.66 8.09
C LYS A 52 10.88 13.27 7.28
N ASP A 53 10.61 14.22 6.39
CA ASP A 53 11.61 14.89 5.57
C ASP A 53 12.24 16.09 6.32
N VAL A 54 11.46 16.79 7.15
CA VAL A 54 11.90 18.03 7.82
C VAL A 54 12.29 17.84 9.29
N LYS A 55 11.95 16.70 9.91
CA LYS A 55 12.12 16.42 11.34
C LYS A 55 13.53 16.70 11.84
N VAL A 56 14.55 16.28 11.08
CA VAL A 56 15.96 16.42 11.48
C VAL A 56 16.32 17.86 11.85
N ARG A 57 15.78 18.85 11.13
CA ARG A 57 16.06 20.27 11.35
C ARG A 57 15.52 20.77 12.69
N TYR A 58 14.39 20.23 13.13
CA TYR A 58 13.73 20.66 14.36
C TYR A 58 14.24 19.93 15.59
N VAL A 59 14.65 18.67 15.43
CA VAL A 59 15.26 17.92 16.54
C VAL A 59 16.67 18.47 16.83
N GLN A 60 17.49 18.70 15.81
CA GLN A 60 18.82 19.30 16.00
C GLN A 60 18.74 20.68 16.63
N LYS A 61 17.82 21.53 16.14
CA LYS A 61 17.60 22.84 16.75
C LYS A 61 17.20 22.75 18.23
N ALA A 62 16.36 21.78 18.60
CA ALA A 62 15.98 21.61 20.00
C ALA A 62 17.15 21.14 20.87
N GLU A 63 18.05 20.30 20.34
CA GLU A 63 19.28 19.90 21.02
C GLU A 63 20.24 21.09 21.18
N ASP A 64 20.44 21.89 20.13
CA ASP A 64 21.28 23.09 20.17
C ASP A 64 20.73 24.15 21.15
N ASP A 65 19.41 24.34 21.22
CA ASP A 65 18.75 25.28 22.15
C ASP A 65 18.82 24.80 23.63
N ASP A 66 18.98 23.49 23.90
CA ASP A 66 19.09 22.92 25.25
C ASP A 66 20.54 22.93 25.80
N ASP A 67 21.55 23.02 24.91
CA ASP A 67 22.98 23.06 25.24
C ASP A 67 23.55 24.49 25.43
N GLU A 68 22.78 25.55 25.10
CA GLU A 68 23.06 26.98 25.41
C GLU A 68 22.47 27.45 26.76
#